data_AF-A0A395JSL3-F1
#
_entry.id   AF-A0A395JSL3-F1
#
_cell.length_a   1.000
_cell.length_b   1.000
_cell.length_c   1.000
_cell.angle_alpha   90.00
_cell.angle_beta   90.00
_cell.angle_gamma   90.00
#
_symmetry.space_group_name_H-M   'P 1'
#
loop_
_entity.id
_entity.type
_entity.pdbx_description
1 polymer ?
#
loop_
_entity_poly.entity_id
_entity_poly.type
_entity_poly.pdbx_seq_one_letter_code
_entity_poly.pdbx_strand_id
1 'polypeptide(L)'
;MAIYSCRVQTISRSKGRSATAAAAYRSGTSIEDIRTGEIHNYTNRGGVETTGIVLPSNAPRELYQRDTLWNEAEAAENRKNSTVAREVLVAVPHELDQESRQELIENYAKHLSDRYQTGVDYAIHEPDCEGDNRNYHAHILMTTRRIDEQGFGAKTRELDEIRGENPRGRLEVNNIRQTWEEHANNSLERSGKDERIDSRSLKEQGIDRQPTVHIGPSGNALDRRNEFSERAELNKQIRDLNKERVQALRELKQLHKEQRELSNELSGLYKERKEANSDLRKAERLKPAVDQVNESRGQVLKDLQAKHDRYQKWHDREIEKSVGDYHSFSASEPTKKKWFERQEKFEQRKQDFEIEKAQKFESMHRTISEHRAPTMADAVSKSSSKAAYDHKIKKTEIEANVYSDISGQVEEKSAKAESIQKQISERSEARSHVQDRIKSNRALLAEVEKKTADTQKQLESNTNSFTGDPMNQDTEIFEDNMQANMTAANKQEAAYYQGVVERQDAEAMADHKAHFEKLEQPELDNLDQPQDTSQAEAIEVSSERQEIDSMLNKAEEKQVESEQSQEKEEDDLGY
;
A
#
# COMPACT_ATOMS: atom_id res chain seq x y z
N MET A 1 -8.43 2.53 -18.47
CA MET A 1 -7.00 2.23 -18.64
C MET A 1 -6.83 1.60 -20.01
N ALA A 2 -6.16 2.30 -20.91
CA ALA A 2 -5.98 1.84 -22.27
C ALA A 2 -4.99 0.66 -22.29
N ILE A 3 -5.33 -0.41 -22.99
CA ILE A 3 -4.54 -1.65 -23.01
C ILE A 3 -3.71 -1.67 -24.30
N TYR A 4 -2.39 -1.86 -24.17
CA TYR A 4 -1.55 -2.11 -25.33
C TYR A 4 -1.67 -3.57 -25.78
N SER A 5 -2.10 -3.79 -27.03
CA SER A 5 -1.94 -5.06 -27.73
C SER A 5 -1.76 -4.80 -29.22
N CYS A 6 -0.71 -5.38 -29.81
CA CYS A 6 -0.48 -5.39 -31.24
C CYS A 6 0.25 -6.68 -31.64
N ARG A 7 -0.45 -7.56 -32.36
CA ARG A 7 0.05 -8.85 -32.82
C ARG A 7 0.04 -8.90 -34.34
N VAL A 8 1.18 -9.23 -34.93
CA VAL A 8 1.31 -9.47 -36.37
C VAL A 8 1.33 -10.98 -36.63
N GLN A 9 0.47 -11.47 -37.51
CA GLN A 9 0.39 -12.88 -37.89
C GLN A 9 0.24 -13.05 -39.40
N THR A 10 0.59 -14.23 -39.91
CA THR A 10 0.48 -14.58 -41.33
C THR A 10 -0.68 -15.52 -41.58
N ILE A 11 -1.32 -15.34 -42.73
CA ILE A 11 -2.35 -16.22 -43.26
C ILE A 11 -1.71 -17.01 -44.40
N SER A 12 -1.63 -18.33 -44.23
CA SER A 12 -0.93 -19.22 -45.16
C SER A 12 -1.80 -20.40 -45.56
N ARG A 13 -1.76 -20.72 -46.86
CA ARG A 13 -2.43 -21.89 -47.44
C ARG A 13 -1.96 -23.21 -46.84
N SER A 14 -0.69 -23.29 -46.44
CA SER A 14 -0.14 -24.51 -45.81
C SER A 14 -0.78 -24.83 -44.46
N LYS A 15 -1.49 -23.87 -43.84
CA LYS A 15 -2.24 -24.03 -42.60
C LYS A 15 -3.75 -24.16 -42.86
N GLY A 16 -4.16 -24.41 -44.11
CA GLY A 16 -5.57 -24.52 -44.50
C GLY A 16 -6.33 -23.19 -44.47
N ARG A 17 -5.65 -22.03 -44.45
CA ARG A 17 -6.29 -20.71 -44.40
C ARG A 17 -6.24 -20.03 -45.77
N SER A 18 -7.32 -19.31 -46.12
CA SER A 18 -7.39 -18.42 -47.29
C SER A 18 -7.59 -16.96 -46.85
N ALA A 19 -7.23 -16.02 -47.73
CA ALA A 19 -7.43 -14.59 -47.53
C ALA A 19 -8.92 -14.22 -47.67
N THR A 20 -9.65 -14.85 -48.58
CA THR A 20 -11.09 -14.68 -48.78
C THR A 20 -11.88 -15.10 -47.55
N ALA A 21 -11.62 -16.29 -46.97
CA ALA A 21 -12.24 -16.72 -45.71
C ALA A 21 -11.92 -15.76 -44.58
N ALA A 22 -10.66 -15.31 -44.53
CA ALA A 22 -10.21 -14.42 -43.47
C ALA A 22 -10.93 -13.07 -43.52
N ALA A 23 -11.02 -12.46 -44.71
CA ALA A 23 -11.69 -11.20 -44.93
C ALA A 23 -13.20 -11.29 -44.66
N ALA A 24 -13.85 -12.33 -45.19
CA ALA A 24 -15.27 -12.59 -44.96
C ALA A 24 -15.58 -12.72 -43.47
N TYR A 25 -14.79 -13.53 -42.75
CA TYR A 25 -14.97 -13.74 -41.31
C TYR A 25 -14.89 -12.43 -40.55
N ARG A 26 -13.82 -11.63 -40.75
CA ARG A 26 -13.55 -10.42 -39.97
C ARG A 26 -14.53 -9.30 -40.26
N SER A 27 -14.99 -9.17 -41.51
CA SER A 27 -15.92 -8.11 -41.90
C SER A 27 -17.38 -8.50 -41.74
N GLY A 28 -17.69 -9.76 -41.44
CA GLY A 28 -19.07 -10.24 -41.35
C GLY A 28 -19.77 -10.27 -42.71
N THR A 29 -19.03 -10.57 -43.79
CA THR A 29 -19.56 -10.59 -45.16
C THR A 29 -19.57 -12.00 -45.75
N SER A 30 -20.08 -12.11 -46.98
CA SER A 30 -20.03 -13.33 -47.79
C SER A 30 -19.07 -13.12 -48.95
N ILE A 31 -18.04 -13.96 -49.06
CA ILE A 31 -17.05 -13.90 -50.16
C ILE A 31 -16.88 -15.30 -50.76
N GLU A 32 -16.99 -15.40 -52.07
CA GLU A 32 -16.61 -16.60 -52.83
C GLU A 32 -15.10 -16.61 -53.08
N ASP A 33 -14.41 -17.69 -52.71
CA ASP A 33 -13.05 -17.97 -53.17
C ASP A 33 -13.11 -18.56 -54.58
N ILE A 34 -12.84 -17.73 -55.60
CA ILE A 34 -12.89 -18.12 -57.01
C ILE A 34 -11.94 -19.29 -57.32
N ARG A 35 -10.86 -19.46 -56.55
CA ARG A 35 -9.88 -20.53 -56.75
C ARG A 35 -10.42 -21.89 -56.32
N THR A 36 -11.28 -21.95 -55.29
CA THR A 36 -11.84 -23.21 -54.75
C THR A 36 -13.31 -23.40 -55.07
N GLY A 37 -14.02 -22.34 -55.43
CA GLY A 37 -15.48 -22.30 -55.53
C GLY A 37 -16.20 -22.30 -54.17
N GLU A 38 -15.46 -22.17 -53.07
CA GLU A 38 -16.04 -22.17 -51.72
C GLU A 38 -16.62 -20.80 -51.38
N ILE A 39 -17.83 -20.76 -50.82
CA ILE A 39 -18.47 -19.53 -50.35
C ILE A 39 -18.31 -19.42 -48.84
N HIS A 40 -17.53 -18.44 -48.39
CA HIS A 40 -17.35 -18.15 -46.99
C HIS A 40 -18.38 -17.11 -46.53
N ASN A 41 -19.50 -17.57 -45.96
CA ASN A 41 -20.62 -16.71 -45.56
C ASN A 41 -20.64 -16.47 -44.04
N TYR A 42 -20.30 -15.25 -43.62
CA TYR A 42 -20.32 -14.81 -42.22
C TYR A 42 -21.28 -13.64 -41.96
N THR A 43 -22.31 -13.48 -42.80
CA THR A 43 -23.30 -12.40 -42.70
C THR A 43 -24.12 -12.42 -41.40
N ASN A 44 -24.20 -13.57 -40.73
CA ASN A 44 -24.87 -13.71 -39.43
C ASN A 44 -23.98 -13.30 -38.24
N ARG A 45 -22.74 -12.84 -38.48
CA ARG A 45 -21.81 -12.46 -37.42
C ARG A 45 -22.16 -11.08 -36.86
N GLY A 46 -22.48 -11.01 -35.58
CA GLY A 46 -22.62 -9.76 -34.83
C GLY A 46 -21.29 -9.20 -34.32
N GLY A 47 -21.34 -7.99 -33.74
CA GLY A 47 -20.20 -7.36 -33.08
C GLY A 47 -19.18 -6.71 -34.03
N VAL A 48 -19.53 -6.51 -35.30
CA VAL A 48 -18.70 -5.73 -36.25
C VAL A 48 -19.20 -4.28 -36.24
N GLU A 49 -18.40 -3.37 -35.68
CA GLU A 49 -18.74 -1.95 -35.54
C GLU A 49 -18.54 -1.19 -36.86
N THR A 50 -17.40 -1.40 -37.51
CA THR A 50 -17.04 -0.66 -38.73
C THR A 50 -16.07 -1.47 -39.56
N THR A 51 -16.17 -1.37 -40.89
CA THR A 51 -15.20 -1.96 -41.82
C THR A 51 -14.80 -0.95 -42.88
N GLY A 52 -13.60 -1.09 -43.42
CA GLY A 52 -13.13 -0.22 -44.50
C GLY A 52 -11.92 -0.79 -45.23
N ILE A 53 -11.68 -0.29 -46.44
CA ILE A 53 -10.54 -0.66 -47.27
C ILE A 53 -9.74 0.60 -47.60
N VAL A 54 -8.43 0.54 -47.34
CA VAL A 54 -7.46 1.56 -47.69
C VAL A 54 -6.49 1.00 -48.71
N LEU A 55 -6.34 1.69 -49.83
CA LEU A 55 -5.45 1.33 -50.92
C LEU A 55 -4.44 2.45 -51.18
N PRO A 56 -3.28 2.13 -51.79
CA PRO A 56 -2.38 3.14 -52.34
C PRO A 56 -3.10 4.04 -53.35
N SER A 57 -2.67 5.30 -53.47
CA SER A 57 -3.39 6.33 -54.24
C SER A 57 -3.58 6.02 -55.73
N ASN A 58 -2.76 5.13 -56.30
CA ASN A 58 -2.78 4.72 -57.70
C ASN A 58 -3.40 3.33 -57.92
N ALA A 59 -4.05 2.73 -56.92
CA ALA A 59 -4.66 1.41 -57.06
C ALA A 59 -5.89 1.42 -58.00
N PRO A 60 -6.12 0.34 -58.78
CA PRO A 60 -7.33 0.15 -59.57
C PRO A 60 -8.60 0.26 -58.71
N ARG A 61 -9.61 0.94 -59.23
CA ARG A 61 -10.83 1.27 -58.46
C ARG A 61 -11.61 0.02 -58.07
N GLU A 62 -11.50 -1.05 -58.84
CA GLU A 62 -12.18 -2.33 -58.58
C GLU A 62 -11.70 -2.96 -57.27
N LEU A 63 -10.44 -2.71 -56.86
CA LEU A 63 -9.86 -3.26 -55.63
C LEU A 63 -10.44 -2.64 -54.36
N TYR A 64 -11.25 -1.58 -54.44
CA TYR A 64 -12.02 -1.09 -53.29
C TYR A 64 -13.18 -2.03 -52.92
N GLN A 65 -13.51 -3.00 -53.76
CA GLN A 65 -14.44 -4.07 -53.43
C GLN A 65 -13.68 -5.20 -52.72
N ARG A 66 -14.13 -5.56 -51.52
CA ARG A 66 -13.49 -6.56 -50.66
C ARG A 66 -13.31 -7.91 -51.36
N ASP A 67 -14.37 -8.36 -52.02
CA ASP A 67 -14.40 -9.65 -52.73
C ASP A 67 -13.35 -9.65 -53.85
N THR A 68 -13.25 -8.56 -54.61
CA THR A 68 -12.25 -8.39 -55.67
C THR A 68 -10.84 -8.32 -55.10
N LEU A 69 -10.60 -7.49 -54.08
CA LEU A 69 -9.28 -7.34 -53.45
C LEU A 69 -8.70 -8.68 -53.02
N TRP A 70 -9.49 -9.49 -52.31
CA TRP A 70 -8.99 -10.72 -51.70
C TRP A 70 -8.92 -11.90 -52.68
N ASN A 71 -9.78 -11.94 -53.70
CA ASN A 71 -9.62 -12.91 -54.78
C ASN A 71 -8.38 -12.62 -55.64
N GLU A 72 -8.13 -11.35 -55.97
CA GLU A 72 -6.91 -10.95 -56.69
C GLU A 72 -5.64 -11.20 -55.85
N ALA A 73 -5.70 -10.97 -54.53
CA ALA A 73 -4.61 -11.29 -53.61
C ALA A 73 -4.31 -12.81 -53.56
N GLU A 74 -5.35 -13.65 -53.54
CA GLU A 74 -5.20 -15.10 -53.66
C GLU A 74 -4.60 -15.49 -55.02
N ALA A 75 -5.11 -14.95 -56.13
CA ALA A 75 -4.64 -15.25 -57.48
C ALA A 75 -3.16 -14.87 -57.69
N ALA A 76 -2.70 -13.77 -57.07
CA ALA A 76 -1.32 -13.31 -57.18
C ALA A 76 -0.28 -14.23 -56.48
N GLU A 77 -0.73 -15.15 -55.63
CA GLU A 77 0.12 -16.13 -54.96
C GLU A 77 0.04 -17.49 -55.64
N ASN A 78 1.17 -18.00 -56.13
CA ASN A 78 1.19 -19.17 -57.02
C ASN A 78 1.67 -20.48 -56.37
N ARG A 79 1.92 -20.49 -55.06
CA ARG A 79 2.40 -21.68 -54.34
C ARG A 79 1.36 -22.20 -53.35
N LYS A 80 1.34 -23.52 -53.16
CA LYS A 80 0.48 -24.20 -52.16
C LYS A 80 0.80 -23.82 -50.72
N ASN A 81 2.00 -23.29 -50.46
CA ASN A 81 2.45 -22.83 -49.15
C ASN A 81 2.67 -21.31 -49.10
N SER A 82 2.06 -20.55 -50.03
CA SER A 82 2.14 -19.09 -49.99
C SER A 82 1.47 -18.54 -48.73
N THR A 83 2.14 -17.57 -48.10
CA THR A 83 1.46 -16.56 -47.29
C THR A 83 0.68 -15.66 -48.25
N VAL A 84 -0.63 -15.57 -48.02
CA VAL A 84 -1.61 -14.89 -48.87
C VAL A 84 -2.11 -13.58 -48.29
N ALA A 85 -2.01 -13.42 -46.97
CA ALA A 85 -2.31 -12.17 -46.28
C ALA A 85 -1.51 -12.08 -44.97
N ARG A 86 -1.38 -10.87 -44.46
CA ARG A 86 -0.90 -10.59 -43.10
C ARG A 86 -2.00 -9.93 -42.31
N GLU A 87 -1.98 -10.14 -41.01
CA GLU A 87 -2.97 -9.58 -40.10
C GLU A 87 -2.24 -8.87 -38.96
N VAL A 88 -2.57 -7.61 -38.76
CA VAL A 88 -2.23 -6.82 -37.59
C VAL A 88 -3.49 -6.75 -36.73
N LEU A 89 -3.46 -7.44 -35.58
CA LEU A 89 -4.53 -7.42 -34.60
C LEU A 89 -4.16 -6.46 -33.48
N VAL A 90 -4.96 -5.43 -33.28
CA VAL A 90 -4.73 -4.40 -32.25
C VAL A 90 -5.89 -4.32 -31.27
N ALA A 91 -5.59 -4.05 -29.99
CA ALA A 91 -6.60 -3.61 -29.03
C ALA A 91 -6.83 -2.11 -29.24
N VAL A 92 -8.09 -1.70 -29.37
CA VAL A 92 -8.49 -0.31 -29.60
C VAL A 92 -8.88 0.31 -28.26
N PRO A 93 -8.39 1.52 -27.91
CA PRO A 93 -8.74 2.15 -26.63
C PRO A 93 -10.24 2.37 -26.49
N HIS A 94 -10.87 1.72 -25.50
CA HIS A 94 -12.30 1.87 -25.19
C HIS A 94 -12.67 3.27 -24.67
N GLU A 95 -11.68 4.06 -24.26
CA GLU A 95 -11.83 5.45 -23.82
C GLU A 95 -12.26 6.39 -24.95
N LEU A 96 -11.99 5.99 -26.20
CA LEU A 96 -12.39 6.71 -27.42
C LEU A 96 -13.84 6.39 -27.77
N ASP A 97 -14.58 7.35 -28.32
CA ASP A 97 -15.89 7.10 -28.93
C ASP A 97 -15.77 6.41 -30.29
N GLN A 98 -16.89 5.97 -30.84
CA GLN A 98 -16.93 5.23 -32.11
C GLN A 98 -16.27 5.99 -33.27
N GLU A 99 -16.53 7.29 -33.41
CA GLU A 99 -15.96 8.12 -34.49
C GLU A 99 -14.44 8.21 -34.36
N SER A 100 -13.94 8.46 -33.14
CA SER A 100 -12.50 8.53 -32.87
C SER A 100 -11.81 7.17 -33.05
N ARG A 101 -12.48 6.06 -32.69
CA ARG A 101 -11.97 4.70 -32.96
C ARG A 101 -11.86 4.43 -34.45
N GLN A 102 -12.88 4.80 -35.23
CA GLN A 102 -12.86 4.66 -36.68
C GLN A 102 -11.72 5.50 -37.29
N GLU A 103 -11.61 6.77 -36.94
CA GLU A 103 -10.56 7.66 -37.43
C GLU A 103 -9.16 7.11 -37.08
N LEU A 104 -8.96 6.63 -35.86
CA LEU A 104 -7.70 6.01 -35.42
C LEU A 104 -7.31 4.83 -36.32
N ILE A 105 -8.24 3.89 -36.53
CA ILE A 105 -7.98 2.69 -37.34
C ILE A 105 -7.80 3.02 -38.81
N GLU A 106 -8.58 3.95 -39.37
CA GLU A 106 -8.42 4.39 -40.75
C GLU A 106 -7.06 5.06 -40.98
N ASN A 107 -6.64 5.96 -40.08
CA ASN A 107 -5.34 6.63 -40.17
C ASN A 107 -4.18 5.64 -40.02
N TYR A 108 -4.31 4.64 -39.14
CA TYR A 108 -3.29 3.61 -38.98
C TYR A 108 -3.24 2.65 -40.18
N ALA A 109 -4.41 2.25 -40.72
CA ALA A 109 -4.50 1.46 -41.95
C ALA A 109 -3.87 2.21 -43.15
N LYS A 110 -4.09 3.52 -43.24
CA LYS A 110 -3.43 4.39 -44.22
C LYS A 110 -1.93 4.43 -44.05
N HIS A 111 -1.42 4.59 -42.82
CA HIS A 111 0.01 4.52 -42.55
C HIS A 111 0.62 3.20 -43.05
N LEU A 112 -0.01 2.07 -42.77
CA LEU A 112 0.43 0.75 -43.23
C LEU A 112 0.38 0.64 -44.77
N SER A 113 -0.70 1.11 -45.39
CA SER A 113 -0.86 1.11 -46.85
C SER A 113 0.21 1.96 -47.52
N ASP A 114 0.48 3.17 -47.03
CA ASP A 114 1.47 4.09 -47.59
C ASP A 114 2.89 3.54 -47.41
N ARG A 115 3.22 2.99 -46.24
CA ARG A 115 4.54 2.42 -45.94
C ARG A 115 4.87 1.21 -46.81
N TYR A 116 3.92 0.29 -46.95
CA TYR A 116 4.16 -0.99 -47.61
C TYR A 116 3.62 -1.05 -49.04
N GLN A 117 2.93 0.00 -49.51
CA GLN A 117 2.20 0.04 -50.78
C GLN A 117 1.22 -1.13 -50.95
N THR A 118 0.62 -1.61 -49.86
CA THR A 118 -0.28 -2.76 -49.86
C THR A 118 -1.74 -2.32 -49.74
N GLY A 119 -2.67 -3.16 -50.20
CA GLY A 119 -4.07 -3.02 -49.85
C GLY A 119 -4.28 -3.42 -48.39
N VAL A 120 -5.07 -2.63 -47.67
CA VAL A 120 -5.36 -2.82 -46.24
C VAL A 120 -6.87 -2.87 -46.05
N ASP A 121 -7.38 -3.92 -45.42
CA ASP A 121 -8.79 -4.11 -45.09
C ASP A 121 -8.92 -4.22 -43.57
N TYR A 122 -9.68 -3.32 -42.96
CA TYR A 122 -9.86 -3.30 -41.52
C TYR A 122 -11.30 -3.61 -41.11
N ALA A 123 -11.45 -4.23 -39.95
CA ALA A 123 -12.71 -4.42 -39.27
C ALA A 123 -12.54 -4.16 -37.77
N ILE A 124 -13.34 -3.25 -37.22
CA ILE A 124 -13.42 -2.93 -35.79
C ILE A 124 -14.51 -3.80 -35.17
N HIS A 125 -14.18 -4.47 -34.08
CA HIS A 125 -15.06 -5.38 -33.37
C HIS A 125 -15.41 -4.82 -31.99
N GLU A 126 -16.68 -4.91 -31.65
CA GLU A 126 -17.21 -4.61 -30.33
C GLU A 126 -16.79 -5.70 -29.32
N PRO A 127 -16.77 -5.37 -28.03
CA PRO A 127 -16.62 -6.34 -26.96
C PRO A 127 -17.66 -7.47 -27.04
N ASP A 128 -17.24 -8.69 -26.73
CA ASP A 128 -18.15 -9.83 -26.59
C ASP A 128 -19.10 -9.62 -25.39
N CYS A 129 -20.35 -10.05 -25.49
CA CYS A 129 -21.36 -9.85 -24.44
C CYS A 129 -21.03 -10.61 -23.14
N GLU A 130 -20.30 -11.71 -23.25
CA GLU A 130 -19.79 -12.51 -22.12
C GLU A 130 -18.34 -12.16 -21.75
N GLY A 131 -17.74 -11.19 -22.45
CA GLY A 131 -16.34 -10.79 -22.27
C GLY A 131 -16.17 -9.49 -21.49
N ASP A 132 -14.91 -9.03 -21.41
CA ASP A 132 -14.61 -7.69 -20.90
C ASP A 132 -15.19 -6.65 -21.85
N ASN A 133 -16.14 -5.84 -21.38
CA ASN A 133 -16.84 -4.80 -22.12
C ASN A 133 -15.93 -3.65 -22.59
N ARG A 134 -14.63 -3.69 -22.26
CA ARG A 134 -13.61 -2.75 -22.72
C ARG A 134 -12.81 -3.28 -23.92
N ASN A 135 -13.00 -4.53 -24.32
CA ASN A 135 -12.16 -5.19 -25.31
C ASN A 135 -12.56 -4.88 -26.78
N TYR A 136 -12.56 -3.59 -27.14
CA TYR A 136 -12.60 -3.19 -28.54
C TYR A 136 -11.29 -3.63 -29.22
N HIS A 137 -11.39 -4.22 -30.40
CA HIS A 137 -10.22 -4.67 -31.14
C HIS A 137 -10.44 -4.53 -32.64
N ALA A 138 -9.35 -4.33 -33.38
CA ALA A 138 -9.39 -4.21 -34.82
C ALA A 138 -8.55 -5.30 -35.49
N HIS A 139 -9.17 -5.99 -36.44
CA HIS A 139 -8.49 -6.87 -37.37
C HIS A 139 -8.10 -6.05 -38.60
N ILE A 140 -6.80 -5.91 -38.86
CA ILE A 140 -6.27 -5.16 -40.01
C ILE A 140 -5.53 -6.14 -40.92
N LEU A 141 -6.17 -6.54 -42.01
CA LEU A 141 -5.60 -7.41 -43.01
C LEU A 141 -4.81 -6.60 -44.04
N MET A 142 -3.64 -7.09 -44.41
CA MET A 142 -2.77 -6.51 -45.42
C MET A 142 -2.49 -7.52 -46.52
N THR A 143 -2.52 -7.08 -47.78
CA THR A 143 -2.05 -7.89 -48.91
C THR A 143 -0.55 -8.17 -48.78
N THR A 144 -0.08 -9.29 -49.34
CA THR A 144 1.35 -9.67 -49.30
C THR A 144 2.19 -9.04 -50.42
N ARG A 145 1.53 -8.34 -51.33
CA ARG A 145 2.11 -7.72 -52.52
C ARG A 145 1.67 -6.28 -52.62
N ARG A 146 2.57 -5.49 -53.18
CA ARG A 146 2.36 -4.08 -53.49
C ARG A 146 1.28 -3.94 -54.55
N ILE A 147 0.51 -2.86 -54.48
CA ILE A 147 -0.51 -2.50 -55.46
C ILE A 147 -0.05 -1.23 -56.16
N ASP A 148 -0.01 -1.26 -57.49
CA ASP A 148 0.18 -0.10 -58.35
C ASP A 148 -0.99 0.04 -59.33
N GLU A 149 -0.87 0.92 -60.32
CA GLU A 149 -1.89 1.18 -61.35
C GLU A 149 -2.27 -0.04 -62.20
N GLN A 150 -1.40 -1.06 -62.26
CA GLN A 150 -1.64 -2.33 -62.98
C GLN A 150 -2.20 -3.43 -62.05
N GLY A 151 -2.37 -3.14 -60.75
CA GLY A 151 -2.83 -4.09 -59.75
C GLY A 151 -1.69 -4.68 -58.93
N PHE A 152 -1.73 -5.99 -58.67
CA PHE A 152 -0.81 -6.66 -57.75
C PHE A 152 0.60 -6.86 -58.34
N GLY A 153 1.60 -6.24 -57.73
CA GLY A 153 3.00 -6.27 -58.14
C GLY A 153 3.92 -7.09 -57.23
N ALA A 154 5.06 -6.49 -56.86
CA ALA A 154 6.12 -7.15 -56.10
C ALA A 154 5.69 -7.56 -54.68
N LYS A 155 6.21 -8.68 -54.17
CA LYS A 155 5.96 -9.15 -52.80
C LYS A 155 6.70 -8.28 -51.78
N THR A 156 6.07 -7.96 -50.64
CA THR A 156 6.68 -7.21 -49.53
C THR A 156 7.63 -8.11 -48.73
N ARG A 157 8.90 -8.14 -49.13
CA ARG A 157 9.92 -9.05 -48.56
C ARG A 157 10.50 -8.58 -47.23
N GLU A 158 10.45 -7.29 -46.96
CA GLU A 158 10.90 -6.70 -45.71
C GLU A 158 10.16 -7.28 -44.48
N LEU A 159 8.94 -7.80 -44.66
CA LEU A 159 8.13 -8.46 -43.64
C LEU A 159 8.35 -9.99 -43.54
N ASP A 160 9.17 -10.59 -44.42
CA ASP A 160 9.44 -12.05 -44.47
C ASP A 160 10.71 -12.44 -43.69
N GLU A 161 11.67 -11.53 -43.52
CA GLU A 161 13.02 -11.81 -43.01
C GLU A 161 13.10 -11.90 -41.48
N ILE A 162 12.53 -12.96 -40.89
CA ILE A 162 12.43 -13.12 -39.43
C ILE A 162 13.62 -13.92 -38.84
N ARG A 163 14.47 -14.54 -39.66
CA ARG A 163 15.63 -15.36 -39.25
C ARG A 163 16.93 -14.85 -39.89
N GLY A 164 18.05 -14.84 -39.15
CA GLY A 164 19.39 -14.43 -39.63
C GLY A 164 20.10 -13.44 -38.70
N GLU A 165 21.33 -13.03 -39.03
CA GLU A 165 22.14 -12.07 -38.24
C GLU A 165 21.54 -10.65 -38.19
N ASN A 166 20.72 -10.28 -39.18
CA ASN A 166 20.00 -9.02 -39.21
C ASN A 166 18.54 -9.24 -39.71
N PRO A 167 17.63 -9.68 -38.84
CA PRO A 167 16.28 -10.06 -39.24
C PRO A 167 15.41 -8.80 -39.47
N ARG A 168 15.45 -8.25 -40.70
CA ARG A 168 14.67 -7.05 -41.08
C ARG A 168 13.18 -7.18 -40.75
N GLY A 169 12.62 -8.39 -40.84
CA GLY A 169 11.23 -8.66 -40.46
C GLY A 169 10.93 -8.39 -38.98
N ARG A 170 11.88 -8.65 -38.07
CA ARG A 170 11.69 -8.34 -36.63
C ARG A 170 11.70 -6.83 -36.40
N LEU A 171 12.56 -6.11 -37.11
CA LEU A 171 12.62 -4.65 -37.05
C LEU A 171 11.31 -4.03 -37.57
N GLU A 172 10.77 -4.54 -38.67
CA GLU A 172 9.49 -4.06 -39.22
C GLU A 172 8.31 -4.38 -38.30
N VAL A 173 8.27 -5.57 -37.69
CA VAL A 173 7.24 -5.89 -36.68
C VAL A 173 7.32 -4.94 -35.49
N ASN A 174 8.52 -4.57 -35.04
CA ASN A 174 8.69 -3.57 -33.99
C ASN A 174 8.24 -2.18 -34.45
N ASN A 175 8.49 -1.80 -35.70
CA ASN A 175 8.01 -0.54 -36.28
C ASN A 175 6.48 -0.49 -36.31
N ILE A 176 5.81 -1.55 -36.76
CA ILE A 176 4.34 -1.66 -36.75
C ILE A 176 3.80 -1.47 -35.31
N ARG A 177 4.46 -2.07 -34.32
CA ARG A 177 4.10 -1.96 -32.90
C ARG A 177 4.28 -0.54 -32.34
N GLN A 178 5.40 0.10 -32.65
CA GLN A 178 5.70 1.46 -32.19
C GLN A 178 4.78 2.49 -32.85
N THR A 179 4.55 2.38 -34.15
CA THR A 179 3.64 3.27 -34.87
C THR A 179 2.18 3.07 -34.41
N TRP A 180 1.78 1.86 -34.01
CA TRP A 180 0.48 1.66 -33.37
C TRP A 180 0.36 2.45 -32.05
N GLU A 181 1.38 2.36 -31.19
CA GLU A 181 1.44 3.14 -29.94
C GLU A 181 1.30 4.63 -30.22
N GLU A 182 2.08 5.17 -31.16
CA GLU A 182 2.04 6.58 -31.54
C GLU A 182 0.65 7.00 -32.03
N HIS A 183 0.04 6.24 -32.95
CA HIS A 183 -1.28 6.55 -33.48
C HIS A 183 -2.36 6.53 -32.39
N ALA A 184 -2.38 5.50 -31.55
CA ALA A 184 -3.37 5.39 -30.48
C ALA A 184 -3.20 6.49 -29.42
N ASN A 185 -1.97 6.78 -29.00
CA ASN A 185 -1.68 7.83 -28.03
C ASN A 185 -2.03 9.22 -28.57
N ASN A 186 -1.74 9.50 -29.84
CA ASN A 186 -2.14 10.75 -30.49
C ASN A 186 -3.67 10.89 -30.55
N SER A 187 -4.41 9.79 -30.80
CA SER A 187 -5.87 9.82 -30.81
C SER A 187 -6.46 10.05 -29.41
N LEU A 188 -5.89 9.41 -28.39
CA LEU A 188 -6.26 9.63 -26.99
C LEU A 188 -6.02 11.08 -26.58
N GLU A 189 -4.86 11.65 -26.92
CA GLU A 189 -4.53 13.05 -26.65
C GLU A 189 -5.49 14.02 -27.35
N ARG A 190 -5.77 13.82 -28.64
CA ARG A 190 -6.73 14.65 -29.40
C ARG A 190 -8.15 14.59 -28.83
N SER A 191 -8.52 13.46 -28.22
CA SER A 191 -9.81 13.25 -27.58
C SER A 191 -9.86 13.74 -26.12
N GLY A 192 -8.80 14.40 -25.65
CA GLY A 192 -8.70 14.92 -24.29
C GLY A 192 -8.64 13.83 -23.22
N LYS A 193 -8.11 12.65 -23.56
CA LYS A 193 -7.94 11.51 -22.64
C LYS A 193 -6.53 11.53 -22.05
N ASP A 194 -6.40 11.24 -20.77
CA ASP A 194 -5.11 11.20 -20.06
C ASP A 194 -4.42 9.83 -20.20
N GLU A 195 -5.18 8.80 -20.55
CA GLU A 195 -4.68 7.44 -20.73
C GLU A 195 -3.67 7.34 -21.88
N ARG A 196 -2.65 6.50 -21.71
CA ARG A 196 -1.65 6.19 -22.74
C ARG A 196 -1.37 4.70 -22.77
N ILE A 197 -1.04 4.18 -23.95
CA ILE A 197 -0.55 2.82 -24.15
C ILE A 197 0.96 2.83 -24.34
N ASP A 198 1.62 1.72 -24.01
CA ASP A 198 3.07 1.56 -24.09
C ASP A 198 3.41 0.19 -24.69
N SER A 199 4.16 0.18 -25.79
CA SER A 199 4.51 -1.00 -26.57
C SER A 199 5.64 -1.84 -25.98
N ARG A 200 6.37 -1.29 -25.01
CA ARG A 200 7.46 -1.94 -24.28
C ARG A 200 6.89 -3.04 -23.38
N SER A 201 7.71 -4.04 -23.07
CA SER A 201 7.32 -5.06 -22.08
C SER A 201 7.14 -4.47 -20.68
N LEU A 202 6.34 -5.11 -19.82
CA LEU A 202 6.19 -4.67 -18.41
C LEU A 202 7.55 -4.48 -17.72
N LYS A 203 8.49 -5.39 -17.98
CA LYS A 203 9.88 -5.31 -17.50
C LYS A 203 10.61 -4.04 -17.96
N GLU A 204 10.48 -3.67 -19.23
CA GLU A 204 11.09 -2.45 -19.80
C GLU A 204 10.40 -1.17 -19.33
N GLN A 205 9.13 -1.25 -18.94
CA GLN A 205 8.40 -0.17 -18.27
C GLN A 205 8.79 -0.04 -16.79
N GLY A 206 9.59 -0.96 -16.25
CA GLY A 206 9.90 -1.04 -14.82
C GLY A 206 8.75 -1.58 -13.97
N ILE A 207 7.69 -2.11 -14.60
CA ILE A 207 6.54 -2.70 -13.94
C ILE A 207 6.88 -4.14 -13.56
N ASP A 208 7.00 -4.37 -12.26
CA ASP A 208 7.34 -5.67 -11.70
C ASP A 208 6.05 -6.48 -11.45
N ARG A 209 5.38 -6.84 -12.54
CA ARG A 209 4.18 -7.66 -12.58
C ARG A 209 4.38 -8.80 -13.58
N GLN A 210 4.10 -10.02 -13.16
CA GLN A 210 4.21 -11.17 -14.05
C GLN A 210 3.08 -11.13 -15.09
N PRO A 211 3.38 -11.17 -16.41
CA PRO A 211 2.35 -11.17 -17.45
C PRO A 211 1.62 -12.51 -17.52
N THR A 212 0.33 -12.45 -17.87
CA THR A 212 -0.49 -13.63 -18.17
C THR A 212 -0.15 -14.24 -19.53
N VAL A 213 -0.40 -15.54 -19.69
CA VAL A 213 -0.25 -16.28 -20.95
C VAL A 213 -1.50 -16.15 -21.81
N HIS A 214 -1.32 -16.12 -23.13
CA HIS A 214 -2.44 -16.14 -24.06
C HIS A 214 -3.15 -17.51 -24.08
N ILE A 215 -4.39 -17.55 -23.60
CA ILE A 215 -5.20 -18.78 -23.51
C ILE A 215 -5.55 -19.32 -24.92
N GLY A 216 -5.93 -18.44 -25.83
CA GLY A 216 -6.33 -18.79 -27.20
C GLY A 216 -7.79 -19.31 -27.31
N PRO A 217 -8.33 -19.47 -28.53
CA PRO A 217 -9.75 -19.75 -28.74
C PRO A 217 -10.25 -21.03 -28.09
N SER A 218 -9.53 -22.15 -28.25
CA SER A 218 -9.91 -23.44 -27.66
C SER A 218 -9.88 -23.40 -26.13
N GLY A 219 -8.89 -22.71 -25.55
CA GLY A 219 -8.81 -22.55 -24.09
C GLY A 219 -9.93 -21.66 -23.55
N ASN A 220 -10.26 -20.57 -24.24
CA ASN A 220 -11.40 -19.72 -23.86
C ASN A 220 -12.73 -20.47 -23.97
N ALA A 221 -12.89 -21.34 -24.98
CA ALA A 221 -14.09 -22.17 -25.12
C ALA A 221 -14.22 -23.19 -23.99
N LEU A 222 -13.11 -23.78 -23.51
CA LEU A 222 -13.09 -24.63 -22.32
C LEU A 222 -13.49 -23.83 -21.07
N ASP A 223 -12.88 -22.65 -20.89
CA ASP A 223 -13.14 -21.77 -19.74
C ASP A 223 -14.62 -21.34 -19.68
N ARG A 224 -15.23 -20.96 -20.82
CA ARG A 224 -16.66 -20.65 -20.91
C ARG A 224 -17.58 -21.82 -20.54
N ARG A 225 -17.13 -23.06 -20.77
CA ARG A 225 -17.85 -24.27 -20.37
C ARG A 225 -17.54 -24.70 -18.93
N ASN A 226 -16.77 -23.91 -18.17
CA ASN A 226 -16.22 -24.27 -16.86
C ASN A 226 -15.41 -25.59 -16.90
N GLU A 227 -14.78 -25.88 -18.02
CA GLU A 227 -13.88 -27.02 -18.20
C GLU A 227 -12.44 -26.58 -17.95
N PHE A 228 -11.61 -27.49 -17.42
CA PHE A 228 -10.22 -27.19 -17.09
C PHE A 228 -9.43 -26.74 -18.32
N SER A 229 -8.80 -25.57 -18.20
CA SER A 229 -7.78 -25.08 -19.12
C SER A 229 -6.51 -24.76 -18.35
N GLU A 230 -5.44 -25.50 -18.62
CA GLU A 230 -4.12 -25.30 -18.00
C GLU A 230 -3.69 -23.81 -18.04
N ARG A 231 -3.93 -23.13 -19.16
CA ARG A 231 -3.58 -21.70 -19.33
C ARG A 231 -4.49 -20.75 -18.56
N ALA A 232 -5.77 -21.08 -18.41
CA ALA A 232 -6.69 -20.28 -17.61
C ALA A 232 -6.32 -20.38 -16.12
N GLU A 233 -6.00 -21.58 -15.65
CA GLU A 233 -5.57 -21.83 -14.27
C GLU A 233 -4.22 -21.16 -13.97
N LEU A 234 -3.23 -21.27 -14.87
CA LEU A 234 -1.97 -20.53 -14.76
C LEU A 234 -2.21 -19.03 -14.67
N ASN A 235 -3.09 -18.46 -15.50
CA ASN A 235 -3.40 -17.04 -15.45
C ASN A 235 -4.09 -16.62 -14.15
N LYS A 236 -4.95 -17.48 -13.59
CA LYS A 236 -5.56 -17.26 -12.28
C LYS A 236 -4.48 -17.19 -11.19
N GLN A 237 -3.57 -18.16 -11.15
CA GLN A 237 -2.43 -18.16 -10.22
C GLN A 237 -1.55 -16.91 -10.38
N ILE A 238 -1.27 -16.48 -11.61
CA ILE A 238 -0.50 -15.25 -11.87
C ILE A 238 -1.23 -14.02 -11.30
N ARG A 239 -2.54 -13.91 -11.50
CA ARG A 239 -3.33 -12.78 -10.97
C ARG A 239 -3.32 -12.76 -9.44
N ASP A 240 -3.54 -13.92 -8.82
CA ASP A 240 -3.58 -14.05 -7.36
C ASP A 240 -2.22 -13.71 -6.72
N LEU A 241 -1.13 -14.25 -7.27
CA LEU A 241 0.22 -13.95 -6.81
C LEU A 241 0.58 -12.47 -7.02
N ASN A 242 0.27 -11.88 -8.18
CA ASN A 242 0.51 -10.46 -8.40
C ASN A 242 -0.28 -9.59 -7.39
N LYS A 243 -1.54 -9.95 -7.09
CA LYS A 243 -2.39 -9.23 -6.13
C LYS A 243 -1.81 -9.30 -4.71
N GLU A 244 -1.43 -10.49 -4.26
CA GLU A 244 -0.79 -10.69 -2.96
C GLU A 244 0.49 -9.85 -2.85
N ARG A 245 1.29 -9.80 -3.92
CA ARG A 245 2.54 -9.05 -3.94
C ARG A 245 2.32 -7.55 -3.77
N VAL A 246 1.35 -6.98 -4.47
CA VAL A 246 0.99 -5.55 -4.35
C VAL A 246 0.52 -5.26 -2.93
N GLN A 247 -0.32 -6.12 -2.35
CA GLN A 247 -0.79 -5.96 -0.98
C GLN A 247 0.36 -6.01 0.04
N ALA A 248 1.26 -6.98 -0.08
CA ALA A 248 2.41 -7.12 0.81
C ALA A 248 3.36 -5.92 0.72
N LEU A 249 3.58 -5.36 -0.48
CA LEU A 249 4.41 -4.16 -0.65
C LEU A 249 3.79 -2.92 0.01
N ARG A 250 2.46 -2.75 -0.09
CA ARG A 250 1.73 -1.68 0.61
C ARG A 250 1.83 -1.82 2.12
N GLU A 251 1.64 -3.03 2.63
CA GLU A 251 1.77 -3.36 4.05
C GLU A 251 3.18 -3.03 4.55
N LEU A 252 4.22 -3.42 3.79
CA LEU A 252 5.62 -3.13 4.12
C LEU A 252 5.89 -1.62 4.22
N LYS A 253 5.41 -0.83 3.26
CA LYS A 253 5.55 0.63 3.24
C LYS A 253 4.88 1.27 4.46
N GLN A 254 3.69 0.81 4.82
CA GLN A 254 2.96 1.30 5.99
C GLN A 254 3.72 0.98 7.29
N LEU A 255 4.22 -0.25 7.44
CA LEU A 255 5.02 -0.65 8.60
C LEU A 255 6.31 0.17 8.75
N HIS A 256 7.00 0.48 7.64
CA HIS A 256 8.17 1.37 7.64
C HIS A 256 7.83 2.78 8.12
N LYS A 257 6.71 3.32 7.66
CA LYS A 257 6.22 4.65 8.08
C LYS A 257 5.92 4.66 9.58
N GLU A 258 5.17 3.69 10.08
CA GLU A 258 4.84 3.55 11.50
C GLU A 258 6.11 3.40 12.37
N GLN A 259 7.06 2.56 11.95
CA GLN A 259 8.32 2.38 12.66
C GLN A 259 9.12 3.70 12.74
N ARG A 260 9.13 4.49 11.67
CA ARG A 260 9.78 5.81 11.64
C ARG A 260 9.11 6.81 12.58
N GLU A 261 7.77 6.84 12.61
CA GLU A 261 7.00 7.70 13.50
C GLU A 261 7.26 7.35 14.98
N LEU A 262 7.19 6.07 15.34
CA LEU A 262 7.53 5.59 16.68
C LEU A 262 8.98 5.89 17.06
N SER A 263 9.93 5.73 16.14
CA SER A 263 11.34 6.04 16.38
C SER A 263 11.55 7.54 16.66
N ASN A 264 10.85 8.41 15.94
CA ASN A 264 10.89 9.86 16.18
C ASN A 264 10.27 10.21 17.54
N GLU A 265 9.14 9.61 17.90
CA GLU A 265 8.48 9.80 19.20
C GLU A 265 9.39 9.35 20.35
N LEU A 266 10.01 8.17 20.22
CA LEU A 266 10.97 7.64 21.19
C LEU A 266 12.18 8.59 21.36
N SER A 267 12.70 9.14 20.27
CA SER A 267 13.78 10.14 20.31
C SER A 267 13.36 11.41 21.07
N GLY A 268 12.12 11.86 20.88
CA GLY A 268 11.52 12.97 21.62
C GLY A 268 11.45 12.67 23.13
N LEU A 269 10.88 11.51 23.48
CA LEU A 269 10.77 11.08 24.88
C LEU A 269 12.13 10.94 25.57
N TYR A 270 13.16 10.45 24.88
CA TYR A 270 14.50 10.38 25.47
C TYR A 270 15.10 11.75 25.80
N LYS A 271 14.82 12.78 24.99
CA LYS A 271 15.24 14.16 25.28
C LYS A 271 14.50 14.70 26.51
N GLU A 272 13.17 14.57 26.53
CA GLU A 272 12.35 15.01 27.67
C GLU A 272 12.72 14.28 28.97
N ARG A 273 12.99 12.97 28.90
CA ARG A 273 13.42 12.18 30.06
C ARG A 273 14.78 12.64 30.57
N LYS A 274 15.72 13.00 29.66
CA LYS A 274 17.04 13.52 30.04
C LYS A 274 16.90 14.86 30.79
N GLU A 275 16.01 15.74 30.33
CA GLU A 275 15.70 17.00 31.00
C GLU A 275 15.06 16.76 32.37
N ALA A 276 14.04 15.91 32.45
CA ALA A 276 13.38 15.55 33.70
C ALA A 276 14.36 14.90 34.72
N ASN A 277 15.27 14.04 34.27
CA ASN A 277 16.34 13.49 35.12
C ASN A 277 17.34 14.55 35.60
N SER A 278 17.63 15.56 34.77
CA SER A 278 18.45 16.69 35.20
C SER A 278 17.78 17.45 36.36
N ASP A 279 16.49 17.69 36.23
CA ASP A 279 15.70 18.38 37.25
C ASP A 279 15.52 17.55 38.52
N LEU A 280 15.34 16.23 38.38
CA LEU A 280 15.32 15.31 39.51
C LEU A 280 16.64 15.36 40.29
N ARG A 281 17.79 15.28 39.61
CA ARG A 281 19.11 15.38 40.26
C ARG A 281 19.32 16.72 40.96
N LYS A 282 18.79 17.82 40.41
CA LYS A 282 18.80 19.12 41.09
C LYS A 282 17.97 19.03 42.36
N ALA A 283 16.75 18.52 42.29
CA ALA A 283 15.84 18.36 43.43
C ALA A 283 16.44 17.46 44.54
N GLU A 284 17.05 16.33 44.18
CA GLU A 284 17.73 15.41 45.12
C GLU A 284 18.84 16.09 45.91
N ARG A 285 19.65 16.94 45.27
CA ARG A 285 20.73 17.69 45.95
C ARG A 285 20.21 18.64 47.03
N LEU A 286 18.96 19.09 46.89
CA LEU A 286 18.35 20.08 47.76
C LEU A 286 17.53 19.46 48.88
N LYS A 287 17.12 18.20 48.71
CA LYS A 287 16.30 17.44 49.66
C LYS A 287 16.85 17.47 51.11
N PRO A 288 18.15 17.24 51.38
CA PRO A 288 18.67 17.28 52.76
C PRO A 288 18.54 18.67 53.41
N ALA A 289 18.74 19.73 52.63
CA ALA A 289 18.59 21.10 53.13
C ALA A 289 17.12 21.43 53.42
N VAL A 290 16.19 20.93 52.60
CA VAL A 290 14.75 21.04 52.82
C VAL A 290 14.33 20.30 54.09
N ASP A 291 14.78 19.05 54.26
CA ASP A 291 14.45 18.21 55.41
C ASP A 291 14.94 18.84 56.72
N GLN A 292 16.17 19.35 56.75
CA GLN A 292 16.74 20.02 57.92
C GLN A 292 15.96 21.28 58.31
N VAL A 293 15.50 22.06 57.33
CA VAL A 293 14.74 23.27 57.59
C VAL A 293 13.32 22.93 58.07
N ASN A 294 12.70 21.88 57.52
CA ASN A 294 11.41 21.38 58.00
C ASN A 294 11.49 20.85 59.44
N GLU A 295 12.56 20.13 59.79
CA GLU A 295 12.81 19.66 61.15
C GLU A 295 12.98 20.83 62.12
N SER A 296 13.79 21.83 61.74
CA SER A 296 13.99 23.06 62.51
C SER A 296 12.67 23.83 62.71
N ARG A 297 11.84 23.94 61.66
CA ARG A 297 10.50 24.54 61.74
C ARG A 297 9.60 23.77 62.69
N GLY A 298 9.58 22.44 62.59
CA GLY A 298 8.84 21.57 63.50
C GLY A 298 9.22 21.79 64.95
N GLN A 299 10.51 22.01 65.24
CA GLN A 299 10.98 22.33 66.58
C GLN A 299 10.51 23.71 67.07
N VAL A 300 10.58 24.75 66.23
CA VAL A 300 10.08 26.09 66.58
C VAL A 300 8.58 26.09 66.87
N LEU A 301 7.79 25.35 66.09
CA LEU A 301 6.35 25.19 66.31
C LEU A 301 6.05 24.48 67.63
N LYS A 302 6.80 23.41 67.95
CA LYS A 302 6.71 22.73 69.27
C LYS A 302 7.03 23.68 70.42
N ASP A 303 8.05 24.51 70.29
CA ASP A 303 8.45 25.46 71.34
C ASP A 303 7.40 26.57 71.54
N LEU A 304 6.79 27.07 70.46
CA LEU A 304 5.69 28.04 70.50
C LEU A 304 4.45 27.43 71.16
N GLN A 305 4.09 26.21 70.80
CA GLN A 305 2.99 25.48 71.44
C GLN A 305 3.25 25.28 72.94
N ALA A 306 4.47 24.89 73.32
CA ALA A 306 4.83 24.76 74.72
C ALA A 306 4.79 26.09 75.48
N LYS A 307 5.12 27.23 74.84
CA LYS A 307 4.96 28.57 75.42
C LYS A 307 3.49 28.92 75.64
N HIS A 308 2.65 28.63 74.66
CA HIS A 308 1.20 28.80 74.76
C HIS A 308 0.65 28.04 75.98
N ASP A 309 0.97 26.75 76.10
CA ASP A 309 0.46 25.90 77.18
C ASP A 309 0.95 26.36 78.55
N ARG A 310 2.19 26.86 78.64
CA ARG A 310 2.72 27.45 79.88
C ARG A 310 1.98 28.73 80.28
N TYR A 311 1.69 29.60 79.31
CA TYR A 311 0.97 30.85 79.57
C TYR A 311 -0.47 30.58 80.01
N GLN A 312 -1.15 29.61 79.38
CA GLN A 312 -2.47 29.16 79.79
C GLN A 312 -2.49 28.71 81.26
N LYS A 313 -1.58 27.82 81.64
CA LYS A 313 -1.46 27.31 83.03
C LYS A 313 -1.08 28.40 84.04
N TRP A 314 -0.32 29.41 83.63
CA TRP A 314 -0.02 30.56 84.51
C TRP A 314 -1.27 31.41 84.71
N HIS A 315 -1.98 31.73 83.64
CA HIS A 315 -3.19 32.54 83.68
C HIS A 315 -4.29 31.90 84.53
N ASP A 316 -4.55 30.61 84.34
CA ASP A 316 -5.60 29.89 85.07
C ASP A 316 -5.32 29.89 86.60
N ARG A 317 -4.05 29.71 86.99
CA ARG A 317 -3.61 29.82 88.39
C ARG A 317 -3.80 31.22 88.97
N GLU A 318 -3.51 32.26 88.18
CA GLU A 318 -3.60 33.63 88.68
C GLU A 318 -5.06 34.09 88.82
N ILE A 319 -5.97 33.56 88.00
CA ILE A 319 -7.42 33.69 88.22
C ILE A 319 -7.84 32.97 89.49
N GLU A 320 -7.46 31.70 89.68
CA GLU A 320 -7.80 30.95 90.90
C GLU A 320 -7.34 31.67 92.16
N LYS A 321 -6.10 32.20 92.15
CA LYS A 321 -5.55 32.99 93.25
C LYS A 321 -6.32 34.29 93.45
N SER A 322 -6.60 35.04 92.39
CA SER A 322 -7.37 36.30 92.47
C SER A 322 -8.79 36.06 92.97
N VAL A 323 -9.43 34.97 92.55
CA VAL A 323 -10.73 34.51 93.04
C VAL A 323 -10.63 34.12 94.51
N GLY A 324 -9.62 33.37 94.93
CA GLY A 324 -9.38 33.01 96.33
C GLY A 324 -9.12 34.21 97.25
N ASP A 325 -8.29 35.15 96.81
CA ASP A 325 -7.99 36.41 97.50
C ASP A 325 -9.27 37.28 97.61
N TYR A 326 -10.10 37.31 96.57
CA TYR A 326 -11.40 37.99 96.59
C TYR A 326 -12.37 37.37 97.60
N HIS A 327 -12.51 36.03 97.59
CA HIS A 327 -13.43 35.31 98.49
C HIS A 327 -13.01 35.43 99.97
N SER A 328 -11.71 35.34 100.26
CA SER A 328 -11.17 35.49 101.61
C SER A 328 -11.34 36.92 102.16
N PHE A 329 -11.21 37.94 101.31
CA PHE A 329 -11.39 39.34 101.69
C PHE A 329 -12.87 39.74 101.82
N SER A 330 -13.74 39.28 100.92
CA SER A 330 -15.19 39.51 100.97
C SER A 330 -15.85 39.00 102.26
N ALA A 331 -15.26 38.00 102.92
CA ALA A 331 -15.74 37.48 104.20
C ALA A 331 -15.54 38.45 105.38
N SER A 332 -14.79 39.56 105.19
CA SER A 332 -14.35 40.47 106.27
C SER A 332 -14.93 41.89 106.20
N GLU A 333 -15.79 42.23 105.22
CA GLU A 333 -16.14 43.63 104.91
C GLU A 333 -17.55 44.06 105.41
N PRO A 334 -17.73 45.15 106.21
CA PRO A 334 -18.98 45.37 106.97
C PRO A 334 -20.12 46.14 106.25
N THR A 335 -19.98 46.59 104.99
CA THR A 335 -21.00 47.47 104.36
C THR A 335 -21.29 47.16 102.88
N LYS A 336 -22.59 47.04 102.53
CA LYS A 336 -23.09 46.65 101.19
C LYS A 336 -22.59 47.53 100.04
N LYS A 337 -22.44 48.85 100.22
CA LYS A 337 -22.10 49.78 99.12
C LYS A 337 -20.66 49.58 98.60
N LYS A 338 -19.68 49.49 99.51
CA LYS A 338 -18.28 49.24 99.15
C LYS A 338 -18.07 47.83 98.57
N TRP A 339 -18.90 46.87 99.00
CA TRP A 339 -18.89 45.51 98.47
C TRP A 339 -19.30 45.46 96.99
N PHE A 340 -20.39 46.13 96.58
CA PHE A 340 -20.81 46.20 95.17
C PHE A 340 -19.79 46.95 94.29
N GLU A 341 -19.26 48.09 94.75
CA GLU A 341 -18.23 48.86 94.02
C GLU A 341 -16.92 48.05 93.84
N ARG A 342 -16.60 47.13 94.75
CA ARG A 342 -15.42 46.25 94.65
C ARG A 342 -15.69 44.99 93.84
N GLN A 343 -16.89 44.40 93.92
CA GLN A 343 -17.34 43.33 93.02
C GLN A 343 -17.22 43.80 91.56
N GLU A 344 -17.72 45.00 91.27
CA GLU A 344 -17.65 45.59 89.92
C GLU A 344 -16.19 45.79 89.47
N LYS A 345 -15.32 46.30 90.34
CA LYS A 345 -13.87 46.42 90.05
C LYS A 345 -13.17 45.08 89.86
N PHE A 346 -13.55 44.05 90.62
CA PHE A 346 -13.00 42.70 90.49
C PHE A 346 -13.42 42.07 89.16
N GLU A 347 -14.71 42.13 88.83
CA GLU A 347 -15.21 41.59 87.57
C GLU A 347 -14.64 42.36 86.37
N GLN A 348 -14.48 43.68 86.48
CA GLN A 348 -13.80 44.50 85.48
C GLN A 348 -12.33 44.09 85.33
N ARG A 349 -11.60 43.88 86.42
CA ARG A 349 -10.20 43.44 86.36
C ARG A 349 -10.04 42.04 85.78
N LYS A 350 -10.97 41.14 86.09
CA LYS A 350 -11.04 39.78 85.53
C LYS A 350 -11.35 39.83 84.03
N GLN A 351 -12.27 40.69 83.60
CA GLN A 351 -12.54 40.94 82.17
C GLN A 351 -11.31 41.51 81.46
N ASP A 352 -10.63 42.51 82.03
CA ASP A 352 -9.39 43.07 81.48
C ASP A 352 -8.31 42.00 81.29
N PHE A 353 -8.19 41.07 82.24
CA PHE A 353 -7.20 40.00 82.20
C PHE A 353 -7.52 38.93 81.14
N GLU A 354 -8.79 38.55 80.99
CA GLU A 354 -9.24 37.67 79.90
C GLU A 354 -9.04 38.31 78.52
N ILE A 355 -9.24 39.63 78.41
CA ILE A 355 -8.95 40.39 77.18
C ILE A 355 -7.44 40.37 76.87
N GLU A 356 -6.58 40.56 77.87
CA GLU A 356 -5.12 40.49 77.70
C GLU A 356 -4.68 39.08 77.24
N LYS A 357 -5.25 38.01 77.82
CA LYS A 357 -5.02 36.63 77.38
C LYS A 357 -5.46 36.41 75.94
N ALA A 358 -6.65 36.86 75.57
CA ALA A 358 -7.16 36.73 74.22
C ALA A 358 -6.23 37.42 73.21
N GLN A 359 -5.79 38.65 73.48
CA GLN A 359 -4.84 39.38 72.63
C GLN A 359 -3.48 38.66 72.52
N LYS A 360 -3.00 38.06 73.61
CA LYS A 360 -1.73 37.32 73.63
C LYS A 360 -1.80 36.00 72.89
N PHE A 361 -2.92 35.28 73.03
CA PHE A 361 -3.22 34.07 72.26
C PHE A 361 -3.40 34.37 70.79
N GLU A 362 -4.14 35.42 70.45
CA GLU A 362 -4.29 35.87 69.06
C GLU A 362 -2.92 36.21 68.45
N SER A 363 -2.04 36.90 69.17
CA SER A 363 -0.66 37.15 68.71
C SER A 363 0.15 35.87 68.54
N MET A 364 0.03 34.88 69.44
CA MET A 364 0.75 33.61 69.34
C MET A 364 0.22 32.73 68.21
N HIS A 365 -1.10 32.63 68.06
CA HIS A 365 -1.74 31.92 66.95
C HIS A 365 -1.45 32.59 65.62
N ARG A 366 -1.45 33.93 65.56
CA ARG A 366 -1.00 34.68 64.38
C ARG A 366 0.44 34.30 64.03
N THR A 367 1.34 34.32 65.01
CA THR A 367 2.75 33.92 64.82
C THR A 367 2.89 32.47 64.33
N ILE A 368 2.11 31.53 64.89
CA ILE A 368 2.10 30.11 64.48
C ILE A 368 1.53 29.96 63.06
N SER A 369 0.46 30.69 62.72
CA SER A 369 -0.18 30.66 61.40
C SER A 369 0.63 31.36 60.31
N GLU A 370 1.45 32.34 60.69
CA GLU A 370 2.35 33.07 59.80
C GLU A 370 3.68 32.32 59.53
N HIS A 371 4.02 31.30 60.35
CA HIS A 371 5.14 30.38 60.08
C HIS A 371 4.80 29.39 58.94
N ARG A 372 4.81 29.85 57.68
CA ARG A 372 4.69 29.01 56.45
C ARG A 372 5.95 28.17 56.13
N ALA A 373 5.95 27.32 55.08
CA ALA A 373 7.12 26.47 54.74
C ALA A 373 8.12 26.98 53.66
N PRO A 374 9.45 26.91 53.91
CA PRO A 374 10.53 27.63 53.22
C PRO A 374 11.38 27.10 52.02
N THR A 375 11.79 27.86 50.98
CA THR A 375 12.45 27.36 49.73
C THR A 375 13.94 27.41 49.33
N MET A 376 14.23 26.59 48.29
CA MET A 376 15.37 26.56 47.35
C MET A 376 16.11 27.86 46.98
N ALA A 377 15.43 28.98 46.66
CA ALA A 377 16.14 30.21 46.25
C ALA A 377 16.83 30.89 47.44
N ASP A 378 16.43 30.50 48.65
CA ASP A 378 16.80 31.19 49.86
C ASP A 378 17.98 30.52 50.60
N ALA A 379 18.37 29.29 50.24
CA ALA A 379 19.56 28.63 50.80
C ALA A 379 20.89 29.22 50.29
N VAL A 380 20.87 29.96 49.19
CA VAL A 380 22.07 30.19 48.35
C VAL A 380 22.78 31.55 48.61
N SER A 381 22.20 32.54 49.33
CA SER A 381 22.78 33.92 49.38
C SER A 381 23.28 34.51 50.73
N LYS A 382 23.49 33.70 51.80
CA LYS A 382 24.24 34.03 53.06
C LYS A 382 23.59 34.99 54.10
N SER A 383 23.80 34.74 55.41
CA SER A 383 23.89 35.69 56.56
C SER A 383 22.83 36.79 56.85
N SER A 384 22.47 36.91 58.16
CA SER A 384 22.33 38.14 58.97
C SER A 384 21.07 39.06 59.01
N SER A 385 19.86 38.72 58.50
CA SER A 385 18.65 39.47 58.94
C SER A 385 17.28 38.79 58.76
N LYS A 386 16.28 39.24 59.54
CA LYS A 386 14.92 38.70 59.73
C LYS A 386 14.00 38.75 58.49
N ALA A 387 14.16 39.75 57.61
CA ALA A 387 13.41 39.81 56.34
C ALA A 387 13.82 38.70 55.34
N ALA A 388 15.01 38.09 55.52
CA ALA A 388 15.48 36.95 54.74
C ALA A 388 14.96 35.59 55.25
N TYR A 389 14.35 35.57 56.45
CA TYR A 389 13.73 34.41 57.07
C TYR A 389 12.28 34.24 56.58
N ASP A 390 11.56 35.35 56.41
CA ASP A 390 10.16 35.38 55.95
C ASP A 390 9.98 35.09 54.44
N HIS A 391 11.03 35.30 53.64
CA HIS A 391 11.07 34.91 52.22
C HIS A 391 11.50 33.45 52.03
N LYS A 392 12.45 32.97 52.86
CA LYS A 392 12.78 31.54 53.04
C LYS A 392 11.49 30.79 53.14
N ILE A 393 10.71 31.04 54.19
CA ILE A 393 9.46 30.40 54.64
C ILE A 393 8.29 30.32 53.64
N LYS A 394 8.38 30.81 52.40
CA LYS A 394 7.25 30.78 51.46
C LYS A 394 7.33 29.78 50.29
N LYS A 395 8.46 29.14 49.97
CA LYS A 395 8.53 28.28 48.76
C LYS A 395 8.76 26.74 49.04
N THR A 396 9.14 26.20 50.23
CA THR A 396 9.21 24.69 50.39
C THR A 396 7.87 24.04 50.65
N GLU A 397 6.85 24.81 51.04
CA GLU A 397 5.50 24.25 51.15
C GLU A 397 4.97 23.84 49.76
N ILE A 398 5.67 24.28 48.70
CA ILE A 398 5.44 23.95 47.30
C ILE A 398 6.35 22.78 46.83
N GLU A 399 7.49 22.48 47.46
CA GLU A 399 8.54 21.61 46.88
C GLU A 399 8.55 20.12 47.29
N ALA A 400 7.92 19.73 48.40
CA ALA A 400 7.76 18.30 48.72
C ALA A 400 6.85 17.58 47.70
N ASN A 401 5.84 18.29 47.18
CA ASN A 401 5.02 17.83 46.03
C ASN A 401 5.81 17.91 44.71
N VAL A 402 6.68 18.91 44.51
CA VAL A 402 7.50 19.03 43.29
C VAL A 402 8.50 17.87 43.15
N TYR A 403 9.07 17.35 44.24
CA TYR A 403 9.94 16.16 44.15
C TYR A 403 9.16 14.91 43.72
N SER A 404 7.99 14.65 44.33
CA SER A 404 7.15 13.51 43.91
C SER A 404 6.62 13.70 42.49
N ASP A 405 6.30 14.92 42.10
CA ASP A 405 5.81 15.26 40.76
C ASP A 405 6.90 15.08 39.69
N ILE A 406 8.14 15.53 39.94
CA ILE A 406 9.26 15.36 39.01
C ILE A 406 9.67 13.87 38.93
N SER A 407 9.72 13.16 40.07
CA SER A 407 10.00 11.72 40.09
C SER A 407 8.94 10.94 39.31
N GLY A 408 7.65 11.24 39.51
CA GLY A 408 6.55 10.65 38.76
C GLY A 408 6.62 10.94 37.26
N GLN A 409 7.04 12.15 36.86
CA GLN A 409 7.23 12.51 35.45
C GLN A 409 8.37 11.73 34.78
N VAL A 410 9.45 11.41 35.51
CA VAL A 410 10.55 10.56 35.00
C VAL A 410 10.06 9.13 34.81
N GLU A 411 9.36 8.57 35.80
CA GLU A 411 8.79 7.22 35.75
C GLU A 411 7.78 7.08 34.60
N GLU A 412 6.87 8.04 34.46
CA GLU A 412 5.89 8.07 33.37
C GLU A 412 6.56 8.09 31.99
N LYS A 413 7.59 8.93 31.81
CA LYS A 413 8.34 9.00 30.54
C LYS A 413 9.14 7.72 30.27
N SER A 414 9.67 7.08 31.31
CA SER A 414 10.37 5.78 31.16
C SER A 414 9.40 4.69 30.71
N ALA A 415 8.23 4.59 31.36
CA ALA A 415 7.21 3.60 31.00
C ALA A 415 6.69 3.81 29.57
N LYS A 416 6.49 5.07 29.14
CA LYS A 416 6.13 5.39 27.75
C LYS A 416 7.23 4.99 26.76
N ALA A 417 8.50 5.29 27.06
CA ALA A 417 9.62 4.91 26.21
C ALA A 417 9.73 3.39 26.06
N GLU A 418 9.58 2.63 27.15
CA GLU A 418 9.56 1.15 27.12
C GLU A 418 8.39 0.61 26.28
N SER A 419 7.21 1.21 26.41
CA SER A 419 6.04 0.84 25.59
C SER A 419 6.29 1.06 24.10
N ILE A 420 6.86 2.22 23.72
CA ILE A 420 7.19 2.52 22.32
C ILE A 420 8.30 1.61 21.80
N GLN A 421 9.33 1.33 22.62
CA GLN A 421 10.40 0.40 22.26
C GLN A 421 9.83 -0.99 21.93
N LYS A 422 8.85 -1.46 22.71
CA LYS A 422 8.13 -2.70 22.46
C LYS A 422 7.37 -2.65 21.13
N GLN A 423 6.62 -1.58 20.87
CA GLN A 423 5.90 -1.40 19.60
C GLN A 423 6.85 -1.39 18.40
N ILE A 424 8.03 -0.76 18.50
CA ILE A 424 9.05 -0.78 17.45
C ILE A 424 9.54 -2.21 17.18
N SER A 425 9.76 -3.01 18.23
CA SER A 425 10.13 -4.43 18.10
C SER A 425 9.05 -5.23 17.39
N GLU A 426 7.79 -5.09 17.82
CA GLU A 426 6.63 -5.76 17.21
C GLU A 426 6.47 -5.38 15.73
N ARG A 427 6.71 -4.11 15.37
CA ARG A 427 6.69 -3.64 13.98
C ARG A 427 7.87 -4.15 13.15
N SER A 428 9.04 -4.31 13.76
CA SER A 428 10.21 -4.91 13.11
C SER A 428 9.97 -6.39 12.78
N GLU A 429 9.37 -7.14 13.70
CA GLU A 429 8.97 -8.54 13.49
C GLU A 429 7.92 -8.66 12.39
N ALA A 430 6.86 -7.85 12.44
CA ALA A 430 5.83 -7.81 11.40
C ALA A 430 6.43 -7.50 10.02
N ARG A 431 7.36 -6.54 9.95
CA ARG A 431 8.09 -6.20 8.73
C ARG A 431 8.88 -7.39 8.19
N SER A 432 9.59 -8.12 9.04
CA SER A 432 10.33 -9.34 8.64
C SER A 432 9.40 -10.37 8.03
N HIS A 433 8.24 -10.62 8.65
CA HIS A 433 7.25 -11.56 8.11
C HIS A 433 6.71 -11.15 6.74
N VAL A 434 6.44 -9.85 6.54
CA VAL A 434 6.00 -9.33 5.23
C VAL A 434 7.11 -9.48 4.18
N GLN A 435 8.37 -9.25 4.55
CA GLN A 435 9.52 -9.45 3.66
C GLN A 435 9.66 -10.93 3.23
N ASP A 436 9.46 -11.86 4.16
CA ASP A 436 9.48 -13.30 3.85
C ASP A 436 8.33 -13.69 2.92
N ARG A 437 7.12 -13.15 3.12
CA ARG A 437 5.97 -13.32 2.21
C ARG A 437 6.29 -12.81 0.80
N ILE A 438 6.87 -11.61 0.68
CA ILE A 438 7.28 -11.05 -0.62
C ILE A 438 8.32 -11.96 -1.31
N LYS A 439 9.29 -12.47 -0.55
CA LYS A 439 10.32 -13.37 -1.07
C LYS A 439 9.72 -14.69 -1.55
N SER A 440 8.79 -15.27 -0.79
CA SER A 440 8.06 -16.48 -1.15
C SER A 440 7.23 -16.28 -2.42
N ASN A 441 6.43 -15.21 -2.46
CA ASN A 441 5.61 -14.83 -3.62
C ASN A 441 6.47 -14.66 -4.89
N ARG A 442 7.65 -14.03 -4.78
CA ARG A 442 8.60 -13.89 -5.90
C ARG A 442 9.12 -15.24 -6.40
N ALA A 443 9.37 -16.19 -5.50
CA ALA A 443 9.79 -17.54 -5.88
C ALA A 443 8.67 -18.29 -6.63
N LEU A 444 7.43 -18.18 -6.15
CA LEU A 444 6.25 -18.76 -6.81
C LEU A 444 6.03 -18.15 -8.20
N LEU A 445 6.13 -16.83 -8.34
CA LEU A 445 6.02 -16.16 -9.64
C LEU A 445 7.10 -16.65 -10.63
N ALA A 446 8.33 -16.87 -10.16
CA ALA A 446 9.40 -17.40 -11.01
C ALA A 446 9.15 -18.87 -11.43
N GLU A 447 8.57 -19.69 -10.55
CA GLU A 447 8.16 -21.06 -10.90
C GLU A 447 7.05 -21.06 -11.95
N VAL A 448 6.05 -20.19 -11.77
CA VAL A 448 4.96 -20.02 -12.74
C VAL A 448 5.52 -19.52 -14.06
N GLU A 449 6.42 -18.54 -14.07
CA GLU A 449 7.09 -18.06 -15.28
C GLU A 449 7.77 -19.21 -16.04
N LYS A 450 8.48 -20.09 -15.33
CA LYS A 450 9.09 -21.27 -15.94
C LYS A 450 8.04 -22.21 -16.56
N LYS A 451 6.95 -22.50 -15.85
CA LYS A 451 5.84 -23.32 -16.38
C LYS A 451 5.26 -22.71 -17.64
N THR A 452 5.02 -21.39 -17.64
CA THR A 452 4.48 -20.68 -18.81
C THR A 452 5.41 -20.77 -20.03
N ALA A 453 6.72 -20.68 -19.82
CA ALA A 453 7.71 -20.82 -20.89
C ALA A 453 7.74 -22.25 -21.45
N ASP A 454 7.63 -23.26 -20.59
CA ASP A 454 7.59 -24.67 -20.99
C ASP A 454 6.32 -25.00 -21.79
N THR A 455 5.13 -24.57 -21.33
CA THR A 455 3.87 -24.71 -22.06
C THR A 455 3.94 -24.02 -23.43
N GLN A 456 4.53 -22.82 -23.50
CA GLN A 456 4.68 -22.11 -24.77
C GLN A 456 5.61 -22.84 -25.74
N LYS A 457 6.73 -23.39 -25.24
CA LYS A 457 7.68 -24.17 -26.05
C LYS A 457 7.07 -25.46 -26.59
N GLN A 458 6.26 -26.16 -25.79
CA GLN A 458 5.56 -27.38 -26.22
C GLN A 458 4.61 -27.12 -27.39
N LEU A 459 3.94 -25.97 -27.40
CA LEU A 459 3.04 -25.58 -28.49
C LEU A 459 3.80 -25.23 -29.77
N GLU A 460 4.92 -24.52 -29.63
CA GLU A 460 5.81 -24.24 -30.76
C GLU A 460 6.41 -25.52 -31.35
N SER A 461 6.62 -26.57 -30.54
CA SER A 461 7.02 -27.89 -31.04
C SER A 461 5.88 -28.67 -31.70
N ASN A 462 4.67 -28.63 -31.13
CA ASN A 462 3.50 -29.35 -31.68
C ASN A 462 3.00 -28.73 -33.00
N THR A 463 3.18 -27.42 -33.18
CA THR A 463 2.91 -26.76 -34.46
C THR A 463 3.96 -27.08 -35.53
N ASN A 464 5.13 -27.60 -35.16
CA ASN A 464 6.19 -28.04 -36.09
C ASN A 464 6.18 -29.54 -36.39
N SER A 465 5.50 -30.38 -35.61
CA SER A 465 5.42 -31.84 -35.84
C SER A 465 4.24 -32.28 -36.71
N PHE A 466 3.30 -31.39 -37.01
CA PHE A 466 2.17 -31.66 -37.92
C PHE A 466 2.55 -31.39 -39.38
N THR A 467 3.53 -32.13 -39.90
CA THR A 467 3.91 -32.18 -41.33
C THR A 467 3.69 -33.57 -41.93
N GLY A 468 2.64 -34.27 -41.47
CA GLY A 468 2.16 -35.53 -42.06
C GLY A 468 0.92 -35.28 -42.88
N ASP A 469 0.98 -35.65 -44.16
CA ASP A 469 -0.05 -35.54 -45.20
C ASP A 469 -1.42 -36.10 -44.76
N PRO A 470 -2.54 -35.39 -44.94
CA PRO A 470 -3.84 -36.04 -45.06
C PRO A 470 -4.50 -35.62 -46.37
N MET A 471 -4.27 -36.41 -47.41
CA MET A 471 -5.26 -36.53 -48.47
C MET A 471 -6.45 -37.33 -47.94
N ASN A 472 -7.62 -36.70 -48.01
CA ASN A 472 -8.92 -37.30 -48.25
C ASN A 472 -9.51 -38.19 -47.13
N GLN A 473 -10.36 -37.59 -46.27
CA GLN A 473 -11.74 -38.01 -45.96
C GLN A 473 -12.23 -37.32 -44.66
N ASP A 474 -13.42 -36.70 -44.76
CA ASP A 474 -14.35 -36.26 -43.72
C ASP A 474 -13.82 -35.40 -42.56
N THR A 475 -13.87 -34.07 -42.77
CA THR A 475 -13.51 -33.01 -41.80
C THR A 475 -14.34 -32.99 -40.51
N GLU A 476 -15.52 -33.61 -40.47
CA GLU A 476 -16.31 -33.72 -39.23
C GLU A 476 -15.78 -34.81 -38.28
N ILE A 477 -15.18 -35.90 -38.80
CA ILE A 477 -14.65 -36.99 -37.96
C ILE A 477 -13.27 -36.63 -37.38
N PHE A 478 -12.57 -35.66 -37.97
CA PHE A 478 -11.24 -35.21 -37.53
C PHE A 478 -11.29 -34.24 -36.35
N GLU A 479 -12.24 -33.29 -36.35
CA GLU A 479 -12.46 -32.40 -35.19
C GLU A 479 -13.00 -33.19 -34.00
N ASP A 480 -13.94 -34.11 -34.20
CA ASP A 480 -14.48 -34.96 -33.13
C ASP A 480 -13.43 -35.93 -32.54
N ASN A 481 -12.55 -36.52 -33.35
CA ASN A 481 -11.48 -37.40 -32.83
C ASN A 481 -10.33 -36.63 -32.16
N MET A 482 -10.01 -35.41 -32.62
CA MET A 482 -9.02 -34.56 -31.97
C MET A 482 -9.56 -34.04 -30.63
N GLN A 483 -10.84 -33.67 -30.60
CA GLN A 483 -11.54 -33.21 -29.41
C GLN A 483 -11.76 -34.36 -28.41
N ALA A 484 -12.06 -35.58 -28.87
CA ALA A 484 -12.16 -36.78 -28.02
C ALA A 484 -10.80 -37.22 -27.44
N ASN A 485 -9.72 -37.22 -28.23
CA ASN A 485 -8.38 -37.57 -27.75
C ASN A 485 -7.80 -36.52 -26.79
N MET A 486 -8.05 -35.22 -27.06
CA MET A 486 -7.72 -34.15 -26.12
C MET A 486 -8.54 -34.24 -24.83
N THR A 487 -9.83 -34.58 -24.92
CA THR A 487 -10.70 -34.74 -23.75
C THR A 487 -10.26 -35.94 -22.89
N ALA A 488 -9.77 -37.02 -23.51
CA ALA A 488 -9.27 -38.20 -22.79
C ALA A 488 -7.93 -37.92 -22.09
N ALA A 489 -6.99 -37.25 -22.78
CA ALA A 489 -5.72 -36.81 -22.18
C ALA A 489 -5.95 -35.80 -21.05
N ASN A 490 -6.82 -34.82 -21.27
CA ASN A 490 -7.20 -33.81 -20.26
C ASN A 490 -7.94 -34.44 -19.06
N LYS A 491 -8.72 -35.52 -19.22
CA LYS A 491 -9.33 -36.24 -18.10
C LYS A 491 -8.32 -36.99 -17.25
N GLN A 492 -7.33 -37.61 -17.88
CA GLN A 492 -6.29 -38.37 -17.19
C GLN A 492 -5.34 -37.43 -16.43
N GLU A 493 -5.09 -36.25 -17.00
CA GLU A 493 -4.29 -35.18 -16.40
C GLU A 493 -5.06 -34.37 -15.34
N ALA A 494 -6.36 -34.10 -15.55
CA ALA A 494 -7.23 -33.51 -14.53
C ALA A 494 -7.36 -34.41 -13.29
N ALA A 495 -7.43 -35.74 -13.45
CA ALA A 495 -7.42 -36.68 -12.32
C ALA A 495 -6.08 -36.64 -11.55
N TYR A 496 -4.96 -36.39 -12.24
CA TYR A 496 -3.66 -36.21 -11.61
C TYR A 496 -3.58 -34.89 -10.83
N TYR A 497 -4.00 -33.77 -11.43
CA TYR A 497 -3.99 -32.46 -10.78
C TYR A 497 -5.03 -32.35 -9.65
N GLN A 498 -6.20 -32.97 -9.78
CA GLN A 498 -7.19 -33.03 -8.72
C GLN A 498 -6.67 -33.83 -7.52
N GLY A 499 -5.93 -34.91 -7.76
CA GLY A 499 -5.22 -35.64 -6.70
C GLY A 499 -4.01 -34.89 -6.11
N VAL A 500 -3.50 -33.83 -6.75
CA VAL A 500 -2.45 -32.94 -6.21
C VAL A 500 -3.08 -31.82 -5.38
N VAL A 501 -4.17 -31.21 -5.88
CA VAL A 501 -4.96 -30.19 -5.17
C VAL A 501 -5.59 -30.76 -3.90
N GLU A 502 -6.17 -31.97 -3.94
CA GLU A 502 -6.73 -32.62 -2.74
C GLU A 502 -5.67 -32.93 -1.67
N ARG A 503 -4.41 -33.12 -2.06
CA ARG A 503 -3.28 -33.31 -1.12
C ARG A 503 -2.78 -31.99 -0.55
N GLN A 504 -2.73 -30.94 -1.36
CA GLN A 504 -2.33 -29.58 -0.94
C GLN A 504 -3.39 -28.90 -0.07
N ASP A 505 -4.68 -29.11 -0.37
CA ASP A 505 -5.79 -28.61 0.44
C ASP A 505 -5.91 -29.34 1.79
N ALA A 506 -5.56 -30.63 1.85
CA ALA A 506 -5.49 -31.37 3.12
C ALA A 506 -4.34 -30.90 4.02
N GLU A 507 -3.19 -30.54 3.45
CA GLU A 507 -2.05 -29.96 4.17
C GLU A 507 -2.34 -28.50 4.59
N ALA A 508 -2.93 -27.69 3.69
CA ALA A 508 -3.29 -26.30 3.98
C ALA A 508 -4.44 -26.18 5.00
N MET A 509 -5.45 -27.06 4.96
CA MET A 509 -6.54 -27.07 5.95
C MET A 509 -6.10 -27.50 7.35
N ALA A 510 -5.07 -28.35 7.46
CA ALA A 510 -4.51 -28.75 8.76
C ALA A 510 -3.81 -27.57 9.46
N ASP A 511 -3.09 -26.74 8.70
CA ASP A 511 -2.42 -25.54 9.22
C ASP A 511 -3.39 -24.37 9.45
N HIS A 512 -4.39 -24.19 8.59
CA HIS A 512 -5.36 -23.08 8.71
C HIS A 512 -6.36 -23.28 9.86
N LYS A 513 -6.70 -24.54 10.21
CA LYS A 513 -7.61 -24.87 11.32
C LYS A 513 -6.98 -24.63 12.70
N ALA A 514 -5.66 -24.73 12.82
CA ALA A 514 -4.94 -24.42 14.06
C ALA A 514 -4.87 -22.90 14.35
N HIS A 515 -5.06 -22.06 13.33
CA HIS A 515 -4.95 -20.60 13.47
C HIS A 515 -6.30 -19.89 13.67
N PHE A 516 -7.41 -20.48 13.20
CA PHE A 516 -8.73 -19.82 13.18
C PHE A 516 -9.61 -20.03 14.42
N GLU A 517 -9.22 -20.88 15.39
CA GLU A 517 -10.01 -21.13 16.62
C GLU A 517 -9.90 -20.01 17.68
N LYS A 518 -9.39 -18.82 17.34
CA LYS A 518 -9.08 -17.76 18.33
C LYS A 518 -9.55 -16.33 18.03
N LEU A 519 -10.29 -16.04 16.97
CA LEU A 519 -10.73 -14.67 16.68
C LEU A 519 -12.22 -14.60 16.33
N GLU A 520 -13.00 -14.01 17.23
CA GLU A 520 -14.40 -13.61 16.99
C GLU A 520 -14.45 -12.44 15.98
N GLN A 521 -15.31 -12.57 14.98
CA GLN A 521 -15.60 -11.53 13.97
C GLN A 521 -16.70 -10.57 14.46
N PRO A 522 -16.77 -9.36 13.87
CA PRO A 522 -18.04 -8.92 13.33
C PRO A 522 -17.98 -8.48 11.86
N GLU A 523 -19.18 -8.49 11.28
CA GLU A 523 -19.61 -8.47 9.88
C GLU A 523 -19.14 -7.24 9.06
N LEU A 524 -18.77 -7.49 7.79
CA LEU A 524 -18.73 -6.49 6.72
C LEU A 524 -19.27 -7.11 5.43
N ASP A 525 -20.58 -6.96 5.23
CA ASP A 525 -21.23 -7.11 3.93
C ASP A 525 -21.05 -5.84 3.08
N ASN A 526 -20.91 -6.06 1.77
CA ASN A 526 -20.83 -5.10 0.65
C ASN A 526 -19.46 -4.49 0.35
N LEU A 527 -18.71 -5.15 -0.53
CA LEU A 527 -17.84 -4.54 -1.55
C LEU A 527 -17.44 -5.59 -2.58
N ASP A 528 -18.38 -5.92 -3.46
CA ASP A 528 -18.10 -6.70 -4.67
C ASP A 528 -18.19 -5.76 -5.87
N GLN A 529 -17.05 -5.17 -6.25
CA GLN A 529 -16.68 -4.75 -7.61
C GLN A 529 -15.15 -4.52 -7.68
N PRO A 530 -14.40 -5.26 -8.52
CA PRO A 530 -12.97 -5.02 -8.69
C PRO A 530 -12.75 -3.83 -9.64
N GLN A 531 -12.39 -2.68 -9.08
CA GLN A 531 -11.76 -1.62 -9.87
C GLN A 531 -10.28 -1.99 -10.07
N ASP A 532 -9.92 -2.31 -11.32
CA ASP A 532 -8.55 -2.66 -11.72
C ASP A 532 -7.76 -1.38 -12.03
N THR A 533 -7.14 -0.81 -10.98
CA THR A 533 -6.29 0.40 -10.98
C THR A 533 -4.83 0.13 -11.36
N SER A 534 -4.55 -0.99 -12.05
CA SER A 534 -3.25 -1.66 -11.99
C SER A 534 -2.05 -1.01 -12.70
N GLN A 535 -2.18 -0.01 -13.60
CA GLN A 535 -0.99 0.70 -14.12
C GLN A 535 -0.52 1.83 -13.21
N ALA A 536 -1.44 2.63 -12.67
CA ALA A 536 -1.09 3.66 -11.69
C ALA A 536 -0.47 3.00 -10.45
N GLU A 537 -1.08 1.92 -9.97
CA GLU A 537 -0.56 1.14 -8.85
C GLU A 537 0.77 0.45 -9.18
N ALA A 538 0.99 -0.05 -10.40
CA ALA A 538 2.25 -0.69 -10.77
C ALA A 538 3.42 0.31 -10.93
N ILE A 539 3.15 1.50 -11.45
CA ILE A 539 4.13 2.59 -11.55
C ILE A 539 4.47 3.11 -10.14
N GLU A 540 3.45 3.28 -9.29
CA GLU A 540 3.62 3.63 -7.89
C GLU A 540 4.46 2.56 -7.18
N VAL A 541 4.11 1.28 -7.30
CA VAL A 541 4.85 0.14 -6.72
C VAL A 541 6.31 0.04 -7.22
N SER A 542 6.60 0.40 -8.48
CA SER A 542 7.97 0.43 -9.01
C SER A 542 8.80 1.56 -8.40
N SER A 543 8.24 2.76 -8.32
CA SER A 543 8.87 3.91 -7.65
C SER A 543 9.03 3.69 -6.14
N GLU A 544 8.03 3.07 -5.52
CA GLU A 544 8.01 2.68 -4.10
C GLU A 544 9.05 1.63 -3.80
N ARG A 545 9.29 0.66 -4.69
CA ARG A 545 10.36 -0.31 -4.53
C ARG A 545 11.74 0.34 -4.57
N GLN A 546 11.99 1.28 -5.49
CA GLN A 546 13.27 1.99 -5.53
C GLN A 546 13.50 2.81 -4.24
N GLU A 547 12.43 3.39 -3.70
CA GLU A 547 12.46 4.12 -2.44
C GLU A 547 12.68 3.18 -1.25
N ILE A 548 11.96 2.04 -1.18
CA ILE A 548 12.11 1.01 -0.14
C ILE A 548 13.50 0.36 -0.21
N ASP A 549 13.98 -0.07 -1.37
CA ASP A 549 15.32 -0.66 -1.54
C ASP A 549 16.41 0.37 -1.13
N SER A 550 16.22 1.66 -1.43
CA SER A 550 17.10 2.73 -0.96
C SER A 550 17.03 2.95 0.55
N MET A 551 15.83 2.88 1.14
CA MET A 551 15.62 3.03 2.58
C MET A 551 16.16 1.82 3.36
N LEU A 552 16.01 0.61 2.83
CA LEU A 552 16.55 -0.63 3.39
C LEU A 552 18.07 -0.60 3.41
N ASN A 553 18.71 -0.26 2.28
CA ASN A 553 20.17 -0.13 2.22
C ASN A 553 20.69 0.92 3.21
N LYS A 554 20.03 2.09 3.31
CA LYS A 554 20.39 3.13 4.27
C LYS A 554 20.13 2.74 5.74
N ALA A 555 19.14 1.91 5.99
CA ALA A 555 18.81 1.43 7.34
C ALA A 555 19.81 0.35 7.78
N GLU A 556 20.19 -0.56 6.89
CA GLU A 556 21.24 -1.56 7.13
C GLU A 556 22.60 -0.88 7.36
N GLU A 557 22.97 0.12 6.56
CA GLU A 557 24.18 0.92 6.78
C GLU A 557 24.19 1.60 8.17
N LYS A 558 23.05 2.19 8.58
CA LYS A 558 22.92 2.83 9.90
C LYS A 558 22.90 1.84 11.07
N GLN A 559 22.33 0.65 10.86
CA GLN A 559 22.30 -0.39 11.88
C GLN A 559 23.72 -0.92 12.12
N VAL A 560 24.48 -1.18 11.04
CA VAL A 560 25.89 -1.58 11.11
C VAL A 560 26.75 -0.49 11.77
N GLU A 561 26.52 0.79 11.47
CA GLU A 561 27.19 1.91 12.15
C GLU A 561 26.83 2.00 13.64
N SER A 562 25.59 1.69 14.02
CA SER A 562 25.14 1.70 15.42
C SER A 562 25.69 0.52 16.23
N GLU A 563 25.76 -0.67 15.63
CA GLU A 563 26.34 -1.88 16.24
C GLU A 563 27.85 -1.72 16.43
N GLN A 564 28.56 -1.15 15.45
CA GLN A 564 29.98 -0.80 15.57
C GLN A 564 30.28 0.32 16.57
N SER A 565 29.31 1.18 16.85
CA SER A 565 29.43 2.24 17.86
C SER A 565 29.16 1.72 19.27
N GLN A 566 28.24 0.75 19.42
CA GLN A 566 27.99 0.07 20.69
C GLN A 566 29.14 -0.87 21.09
N GLU A 567 29.74 -1.61 20.15
CA GLU A 567 30.95 -2.41 20.44
C GLU A 567 32.13 -1.53 20.90
N LYS A 568 32.25 -0.31 20.38
CA LYS A 568 33.29 0.64 20.81
C LYS A 568 33.02 1.27 22.19
N GLU A 569 31.76 1.45 22.59
CA GLU A 569 31.43 1.94 23.93
C GLU A 569 31.53 0.84 25.01
N GLU A 570 31.31 -0.43 24.66
CA GLU A 570 31.51 -1.56 25.57
C GLU A 570 33.00 -1.88 25.79
N ASP A 571 33.86 -1.72 24.78
CA ASP A 571 35.32 -1.88 24.93
C ASP A 571 35.97 -0.76 25.77
N ASP A 572 35.37 0.45 25.84
CA ASP A 572 35.89 1.60 26.59
C ASP A 572 35.44 1.62 28.08
N LEU A 573 34.54 0.71 28.48
CA LEU A 573 34.07 0.52 29.86
C LEU A 573 34.70 -0.67 30.58
N GLY A 574 35.68 -1.35 29.95
CA GLY A 574 36.47 -2.42 30.56
C GLY A 574 37.66 -1.92 31.38
N TYR A 575 37.42 -1.34 32.57
CA TYR A 575 38.37 -1.29 33.70
C TYR A 575 37.70 -1.25 35.06
#